data_AF-A0A820W7Z7-F1
#
_entry.id   AF-A0A820W7Z7-F1
#
_cell.length_a   1.000
_cell.length_b   1.000
_cell.length_c   1.000
_cell.angle_alpha   90.00
_cell.angle_beta   90.00
_cell.angle_gamma   90.00
#
_symmetry.space_group_name_H-M   'P 1'
#
loop_
_entity.id
_entity.type
_entity.pdbx_description
1 polymer ?
#
loop_
_entity_poly.entity_id
_entity_poly.type
_entity_poly.pdbx_seq_one_letter_code
_entity_poly.pdbx_strand_id
1 'polypeptide(L)'
;MSEYCNNCFCCGCYLVPRYKRLVNNVFPANPQHGLDKNNLERLRFYAVLKPEKLDKSFRYMSEKVARYLRHRNKPYVILGIKAMNDTMKSCYQQLNTFVDHYLDALRLVLEEKNDLELTEHAVSSFESFCEIREEAPNYQRNYEFFVDRFTELCHNNSDNNKTKFRCLGLRGHHALIRKTANDELQNDVWKHMDKIVPSIVFNMEVRDQDRQSNPKTSSSQDNIGVTTAPEQIELIERGSTLTNDNPAILAEIVLRDLFCRAHLNNITACVQPILIHLDNHAKWIPVDFPKYIFSEIMNSIKHHNSYLIIELLLGHLEKHFHQEDTANIKTSIMNVIQDCMVFAAANTGAGSTMFTGISRLLKFLRKSFQIECSSTGNLLTHNQDEHEFQTAVINGIGDFAEKLPDFQMMEIMQFIITSLPTLNQGYEETTNDSKFAILNFFYYLKN
;
A
#
# COMPACT_ATOMS: atom_id res chain seq x y z
N MET A 1 -37.70 -34.26 10.63
CA MET A 1 -37.61 -35.66 11.12
C MET A 1 -36.15 -36.00 11.37
N SER A 2 -35.57 -35.50 12.47
CA SER A 2 -34.15 -35.69 12.76
C SER A 2 -33.88 -35.71 14.26
N GLU A 3 -34.51 -36.64 14.97
CA GLU A 3 -34.07 -37.04 16.29
C GLU A 3 -34.11 -38.58 16.34
N TYR A 4 -33.04 -39.15 16.89
CA TYR A 4 -32.77 -40.60 17.03
C TYR A 4 -32.33 -41.36 15.77
N CYS A 5 -31.06 -41.19 15.40
CA CYS A 5 -30.33 -42.29 14.76
C CYS A 5 -28.94 -42.47 15.38
N ASN A 6 -28.89 -42.52 16.72
CA ASN A 6 -27.65 -42.80 17.45
C ASN A 6 -27.40 -44.29 17.71
N ASN A 7 -28.23 -45.21 17.19
CA ASN A 7 -27.99 -46.66 17.30
C ASN A 7 -28.77 -47.47 16.24
N CYS A 8 -28.65 -47.15 14.95
CA CYS A 8 -29.17 -48.02 13.89
C CYS A 8 -28.02 -48.82 13.26
N PHE A 9 -27.97 -50.12 13.57
CA PHE A 9 -27.02 -51.10 13.01
C PHE A 9 -27.31 -51.46 11.53
N CYS A 10 -28.37 -50.90 10.91
CA CYS A 10 -28.85 -51.28 9.58
C CYS A 10 -28.81 -50.15 8.52
N CYS A 11 -28.32 -48.95 8.85
CA CYS A 11 -28.07 -47.91 7.85
C CYS A 11 -26.55 -47.80 7.64
N GLY A 12 -26.08 -47.64 6.40
CA GLY A 12 -24.67 -47.56 5.99
C GLY A 12 -23.81 -46.43 6.62
N CYS A 13 -24.19 -45.91 7.78
CA CYS A 13 -23.49 -44.91 8.58
C CYS A 13 -22.10 -45.36 9.04
N TYR A 14 -21.84 -46.67 9.14
CA TYR A 14 -20.50 -47.22 9.44
C TYR A 14 -19.55 -47.21 8.24
N LEU A 15 -20.05 -47.07 7.00
CA LEU A 15 -19.23 -46.93 5.80
C LEU A 15 -18.68 -45.51 5.61
N VAL A 16 -19.17 -44.54 6.39
CA VAL A 16 -18.68 -43.16 6.34
C VAL A 16 -17.39 -43.04 7.17
N PRO A 17 -16.26 -42.64 6.55
CA PRO A 17 -15.00 -42.48 7.25
C PRO A 17 -15.13 -41.57 8.48
N ARG A 18 -14.39 -41.90 9.56
CA ARG A 18 -14.49 -41.21 10.85
C ARG A 18 -14.32 -39.69 10.74
N TYR A 19 -13.39 -39.21 9.91
CA TYR A 19 -13.15 -37.78 9.70
C TYR A 19 -14.39 -37.07 9.13
N LYS A 20 -15.11 -37.69 8.19
CA LYS A 20 -16.36 -37.12 7.63
C LYS A 20 -17.46 -37.04 8.69
N ARG A 21 -17.58 -38.06 9.53
CA ARG A 21 -18.56 -38.06 10.65
C ARG A 21 -18.26 -36.95 11.64
N LEU A 22 -17.00 -36.78 12.04
CA LEU A 22 -16.60 -35.70 12.93
C LEU A 22 -16.94 -34.34 12.36
N VAL A 23 -16.58 -34.08 11.09
CA VAL A 23 -16.93 -32.83 10.40
C VAL A 23 -18.44 -32.63 10.35
N ASN A 24 -19.23 -33.64 10.02
CA ASN A 24 -20.69 -33.51 9.93
C ASN A 24 -21.36 -33.20 11.27
N ASN A 25 -20.84 -33.78 12.36
CA ASN A 25 -21.40 -33.59 13.70
C ASN A 25 -21.18 -32.18 14.27
N VAL A 26 -20.27 -31.38 13.69
CA VAL A 26 -20.07 -29.99 14.10
C VAL A 26 -21.25 -29.09 13.69
N PHE A 27 -21.97 -29.45 12.62
CA PHE A 27 -23.02 -28.61 12.06
C PHE A 27 -24.38 -28.94 12.69
N PRO A 28 -25.07 -27.96 13.30
CA PRO A 28 -26.40 -28.17 13.86
C PRO A 28 -27.49 -28.29 12.77
N ALA A 29 -28.66 -28.79 13.18
CA ALA A 29 -29.85 -28.84 12.32
C ALA A 29 -30.44 -27.44 12.00
N ASN A 30 -30.24 -26.46 12.89
CA ASN A 30 -30.57 -25.06 12.65
C ASN A 30 -29.29 -24.21 12.74
N PRO A 31 -28.94 -23.45 11.70
CA PRO A 31 -27.69 -22.69 11.65
C PRO A 31 -27.61 -21.55 12.67
N GLN A 32 -28.74 -21.08 13.22
CA GLN A 32 -28.75 -20.02 14.24
C GLN A 32 -28.12 -20.45 15.57
N HIS A 33 -28.05 -21.75 15.86
CA HIS A 33 -27.42 -22.26 17.09
C HIS A 33 -25.89 -22.16 17.10
N GLY A 34 -25.27 -21.82 15.95
CA GLY A 34 -23.82 -21.80 15.84
C GLY A 34 -23.20 -23.20 15.80
N LEU A 35 -21.87 -23.28 15.75
CA LEU A 35 -21.17 -24.56 15.76
C LEU A 35 -21.36 -25.26 17.10
N ASP A 36 -21.53 -26.59 17.07
CA ASP A 36 -21.51 -27.40 18.28
C ASP A 36 -20.09 -27.42 18.85
N LYS A 37 -19.88 -26.69 19.95
CA LYS A 37 -18.57 -26.52 20.59
C LYS A 37 -17.94 -27.84 21.00
N ASN A 38 -18.72 -28.78 21.55
CA ASN A 38 -18.20 -30.07 22.03
C ASN A 38 -17.75 -30.93 20.86
N ASN A 39 -18.51 -30.94 19.77
CA ASN A 39 -18.14 -31.69 18.57
C ASN A 39 -17.00 -31.02 17.79
N LEU A 40 -16.91 -29.68 17.83
CA LEU A 40 -15.78 -28.94 17.28
C LEU A 40 -14.49 -29.25 18.04
N GLU A 41 -14.49 -29.27 19.37
CA GLU A 41 -13.34 -29.67 20.17
C GLU A 41 -12.88 -31.09 19.86
N ARG A 42 -13.82 -32.04 19.67
CA ARG A 42 -13.50 -33.40 19.22
C ARG A 42 -12.86 -33.43 17.84
N LEU A 43 -13.32 -32.59 16.91
CA LEU A 43 -12.71 -32.45 15.59
C LEU A 43 -11.29 -31.87 15.70
N ARG A 44 -11.09 -30.81 16.50
CA ARG A 44 -9.78 -30.19 16.75
C ARG A 44 -8.80 -31.19 17.37
N PHE A 45 -9.24 -31.93 18.39
CA PHE A 45 -8.42 -32.96 19.01
C PHE A 45 -8.06 -34.08 18.03
N TYR A 46 -9.02 -34.51 17.20
CA TYR A 46 -8.74 -35.48 16.14
C TYR A 46 -7.73 -34.97 15.10
N ALA A 47 -7.85 -33.69 14.72
CA ALA A 47 -6.94 -33.04 13.77
C ALA A 47 -5.50 -33.02 14.30
N VAL A 48 -5.30 -32.69 15.59
CA VAL A 48 -3.98 -32.71 16.24
C VAL A 48 -3.43 -34.13 16.36
N LEU A 49 -4.26 -35.10 16.77
CA LEU A 49 -3.81 -36.48 16.97
C LEU A 49 -3.49 -37.24 15.69
N LYS A 50 -4.10 -36.88 14.55
CA LYS A 50 -4.03 -37.62 13.28
C LYS A 50 -3.63 -36.72 12.12
N PRO A 51 -2.37 -36.25 12.07
CA PRO A 51 -1.90 -35.35 11.01
C PRO A 51 -2.07 -35.95 9.61
N GLU A 52 -1.97 -37.27 9.46
CA GLU A 52 -2.13 -37.99 8.19
C GLU A 52 -3.56 -37.96 7.63
N LYS A 53 -4.53 -37.47 8.42
CA LYS A 53 -5.93 -37.31 8.02
C LYS A 53 -6.33 -35.85 7.78
N LEU A 54 -5.42 -34.89 8.00
CA LEU A 54 -5.70 -33.47 7.85
C LEU A 54 -6.07 -33.10 6.41
N ASP A 55 -5.27 -33.54 5.44
CA ASP A 55 -5.53 -33.36 4.00
C ASP A 55 -6.98 -33.75 3.64
N LYS A 56 -7.38 -34.99 3.96
CA LYS A 56 -8.74 -35.50 3.69
C LYS A 56 -9.84 -34.78 4.46
N SER A 57 -9.54 -34.31 5.67
CA SER A 57 -10.49 -33.60 6.52
C SER A 57 -10.78 -32.21 5.97
N PHE A 58 -9.74 -31.44 5.64
CA PHE A 58 -9.87 -30.10 5.06
C PHE A 58 -10.41 -30.14 3.64
N ARG A 59 -10.03 -31.13 2.82
CA ARG A 59 -10.67 -31.37 1.52
C ARG A 59 -12.17 -31.54 1.66
N TYR A 60 -12.62 -32.37 2.60
CA TYR A 60 -14.04 -32.60 2.83
C TYR A 60 -14.76 -31.37 3.40
N MET A 61 -14.12 -30.58 4.27
CA MET A 61 -14.68 -29.31 4.74
C MET A 61 -14.85 -28.31 3.59
N SER A 62 -13.84 -28.19 2.72
CA SER A 62 -13.90 -27.35 1.52
C SER A 62 -15.01 -27.80 0.55
N GLU A 63 -15.13 -29.11 0.29
CA GLU A 63 -16.24 -29.68 -0.51
C GLU A 63 -17.62 -29.37 0.10
N LYS A 64 -17.74 -29.35 1.44
CA LYS A 64 -18.99 -28.96 2.11
C LYS A 64 -19.29 -27.48 1.94
N VAL A 65 -18.31 -26.60 2.11
CA VAL A 65 -18.46 -25.14 1.86
C VAL A 65 -18.92 -24.91 0.43
N ALA A 66 -18.26 -25.54 -0.56
CA ALA A 66 -18.65 -25.49 -1.96
C ALA A 66 -20.08 -25.97 -2.19
N ARG A 67 -20.50 -27.05 -1.52
CA ARG A 67 -21.88 -27.56 -1.61
C ARG A 67 -22.89 -26.58 -1.02
N TYR A 68 -22.59 -25.97 0.13
CA TYR A 68 -23.48 -24.98 0.74
C TYR A 68 -23.62 -23.72 -0.12
N LEU A 69 -22.55 -23.28 -0.79
CA LEU A 69 -22.59 -22.21 -1.79
C LEU A 69 -23.51 -22.58 -2.97
N ARG A 70 -23.36 -23.79 -3.55
CA ARG A 70 -24.23 -24.26 -4.64
C ARG A 70 -25.71 -24.29 -4.27
N HIS A 71 -26.03 -24.58 -3.02
CA HIS A 71 -27.41 -24.57 -2.51
C HIS A 71 -27.86 -23.20 -1.98
N ARG A 72 -27.05 -22.14 -2.15
CA ARG A 72 -27.30 -20.78 -1.65
C ARG A 72 -27.60 -20.73 -0.15
N ASN A 73 -27.01 -21.63 0.62
CA ASN A 73 -27.24 -21.75 2.05
C ASN A 73 -26.18 -20.98 2.84
N LYS A 74 -26.27 -19.65 2.77
CA LYS A 74 -25.33 -18.70 3.36
C LYS A 74 -24.99 -18.98 4.85
N PRO A 75 -25.96 -19.22 5.75
CA PRO A 75 -25.62 -19.48 7.16
C PRO A 75 -24.70 -20.70 7.34
N TYR A 76 -24.88 -21.76 6.55
CA TYR A 76 -24.01 -22.94 6.62
C TYR A 76 -22.65 -22.74 5.95
N VAL A 77 -22.55 -21.86 4.95
CA VAL A 77 -21.25 -21.42 4.41
C VAL A 77 -20.44 -20.73 5.51
N ILE A 78 -21.06 -19.78 6.22
CA ILE A 78 -20.42 -19.06 7.34
C ILE A 78 -19.96 -20.02 8.44
N LEU A 79 -20.81 -20.96 8.84
CA LEU A 79 -20.44 -21.99 9.81
C LEU A 79 -19.29 -22.87 9.30
N GLY A 80 -19.28 -23.21 8.01
CA GLY A 80 -18.22 -24.00 7.40
C GLY A 80 -16.86 -23.30 7.49
N ILE A 81 -16.81 -22.01 7.13
CA ILE A 81 -15.59 -21.19 7.22
C ILE A 81 -15.12 -21.09 8.68
N LYS A 82 -16.03 -20.81 9.63
CA LYS A 82 -15.71 -20.73 11.06
C LYS A 82 -15.11 -22.05 11.59
N ALA A 83 -15.71 -23.18 11.22
CA ALA A 83 -15.21 -24.50 11.61
C ALA A 83 -13.82 -24.78 11.04
N MET A 84 -13.58 -24.38 9.78
CA MET A 84 -12.26 -24.50 9.15
C MET A 84 -11.21 -23.62 9.84
N ASN A 85 -11.54 -22.36 10.16
CA ASN A 85 -10.63 -21.43 10.85
C ASN A 85 -10.25 -21.94 12.25
N ASP A 86 -11.23 -22.38 13.06
CA ASP A 86 -10.98 -22.91 14.41
C ASP A 86 -10.16 -24.20 14.39
N THR A 87 -10.40 -25.06 13.39
CA THR A 87 -9.62 -26.28 13.19
C THR A 87 -8.19 -25.93 12.77
N MET A 88 -8.01 -25.02 11.81
CA MET A 88 -6.70 -24.57 11.32
C MET A 88 -5.85 -24.02 12.47
N LYS A 89 -6.41 -23.13 13.31
CA LYS A 89 -5.73 -22.56 14.48
C LYS A 89 -5.22 -23.60 15.48
N SER A 90 -5.73 -24.84 15.42
CA SER A 90 -5.34 -25.92 16.33
C SER A 90 -4.31 -26.87 15.76
N CYS A 91 -4.12 -26.87 14.44
CA CYS A 91 -3.23 -27.81 13.74
C CYS A 91 -2.30 -27.10 12.74
N TYR A 92 -2.02 -25.82 12.96
CA TYR A 92 -1.21 -24.99 12.07
C TYR A 92 0.24 -25.50 11.92
N GLN A 93 0.76 -26.32 12.84
CA GLN A 93 2.07 -26.96 12.65
C GLN A 93 2.13 -27.86 11.40
N GLN A 94 0.97 -28.28 10.89
CA GLN A 94 0.84 -29.10 9.69
C GLN A 94 0.18 -28.34 8.53
N LEU A 95 0.23 -27.00 8.55
CA LEU A 95 -0.47 -26.11 7.61
C LEU A 95 -0.25 -26.49 6.14
N ASN A 96 0.99 -26.80 5.76
CA ASN A 96 1.36 -27.18 4.39
C ASN A 96 0.61 -28.41 3.86
N THR A 97 0.08 -29.28 4.74
CA THR A 97 -0.67 -30.48 4.35
C THR A 97 -2.08 -30.15 3.84
N PHE A 98 -2.65 -29.01 4.25
CA PHE A 98 -4.07 -28.73 4.00
C PHE A 98 -4.36 -27.30 3.51
N VAL A 99 -3.38 -26.40 3.51
CA VAL A 99 -3.53 -24.98 3.17
C VAL A 99 -4.22 -24.75 1.84
N ASP A 100 -3.94 -25.56 0.82
CA ASP A 100 -4.55 -25.41 -0.50
C ASP A 100 -6.08 -25.59 -0.43
N HIS A 101 -6.55 -26.60 0.31
CA HIS A 101 -7.99 -26.81 0.50
C HIS A 101 -8.64 -25.69 1.32
N TYR A 102 -7.89 -25.09 2.24
CA TYR A 102 -8.36 -23.95 3.04
C TYR A 102 -8.50 -22.70 2.16
N LEU A 103 -7.45 -22.36 1.40
CA LEU A 103 -7.46 -21.22 0.47
C LEU A 103 -8.48 -21.42 -0.65
N ASP A 104 -8.66 -22.64 -1.17
CA ASP A 104 -9.69 -22.95 -2.16
C ASP A 104 -11.11 -22.67 -1.62
N ALA A 105 -11.38 -22.98 -0.34
CA ALA A 105 -12.68 -22.68 0.26
C ALA A 105 -12.89 -21.16 0.39
N LEU A 106 -11.86 -20.41 0.79
CA LEU A 106 -11.94 -18.95 0.85
C LEU A 106 -12.11 -18.33 -0.55
N ARG A 107 -11.41 -18.85 -1.56
CA ARG A 107 -11.57 -18.44 -2.97
C ARG A 107 -13.02 -18.58 -3.41
N LEU A 108 -13.62 -19.76 -3.24
CA LEU A 108 -15.01 -20.03 -3.63
C LEU A 108 -16.01 -19.10 -2.93
N VAL A 109 -15.76 -18.73 -1.68
CA VAL A 109 -16.63 -17.79 -0.95
C VAL A 109 -16.44 -16.37 -1.46
N LEU A 110 -15.20 -15.96 -1.75
CA LEU A 110 -14.90 -14.63 -2.26
C LEU A 110 -15.37 -14.42 -3.70
N GLU A 111 -15.57 -15.48 -4.49
CA GLU A 111 -16.18 -15.42 -5.83
C GLU A 111 -17.62 -14.88 -5.80
N GLU A 112 -18.33 -14.98 -4.68
CA GLU A 112 -19.66 -14.41 -4.49
C GLU A 112 -19.60 -12.88 -4.32
N LYS A 113 -19.69 -12.15 -5.45
CA LYS A 113 -19.29 -10.74 -5.51
C LYS A 113 -20.09 -9.75 -4.65
N ASN A 114 -21.36 -10.05 -4.40
CA ASN A 114 -22.33 -9.09 -3.86
C ASN A 114 -22.74 -9.38 -2.41
N ASP A 115 -22.16 -10.39 -1.75
CA ASP A 115 -22.50 -10.72 -0.37
C ASP A 115 -21.43 -10.19 0.60
N LEU A 116 -21.75 -9.07 1.24
CA LEU A 116 -20.87 -8.41 2.21
C LEU A 116 -20.52 -9.33 3.38
N GLU A 117 -21.48 -10.08 3.90
CA GLU A 117 -21.24 -10.91 5.09
C GLU A 117 -20.39 -12.14 4.77
N LEU A 118 -20.57 -12.74 3.59
CA LEU A 118 -19.67 -13.81 3.13
C LEU A 118 -18.26 -13.28 2.89
N THR A 119 -18.14 -12.10 2.27
CA THR A 119 -16.85 -11.45 2.03
C THR A 119 -16.15 -11.14 3.36
N GLU A 120 -16.85 -10.57 4.34
CA GLU A 120 -16.34 -10.26 5.68
C GLU A 120 -15.75 -11.51 6.36
N HIS A 121 -16.49 -12.62 6.36
CA HIS A 121 -16.04 -13.87 6.97
C HIS A 121 -14.85 -14.48 6.24
N ALA A 122 -14.83 -14.40 4.90
CA ALA A 122 -13.71 -14.93 4.11
C ALA A 122 -12.44 -14.10 4.30
N VAL A 123 -12.53 -12.75 4.26
CA VAL A 123 -11.39 -11.86 4.51
C VAL A 123 -10.87 -12.02 5.94
N SER A 124 -11.74 -12.06 6.96
CA SER A 124 -11.32 -12.27 8.36
C SER A 124 -10.64 -13.63 8.58
N SER A 125 -11.06 -14.65 7.82
CA SER A 125 -10.45 -15.98 7.86
C SER A 125 -9.13 -16.04 7.10
N PHE A 126 -8.99 -15.22 6.04
CA PHE A 126 -7.73 -15.01 5.33
C PHE A 126 -6.72 -14.27 6.20
N GLU A 127 -7.12 -13.21 6.91
CA GLU A 127 -6.31 -12.51 7.91
C GLU A 127 -5.80 -13.49 8.99
N SER A 128 -6.70 -14.28 9.57
CA SER A 128 -6.34 -15.32 10.55
C SER A 128 -5.31 -16.31 10.01
N PHE A 129 -5.33 -16.61 8.71
CA PHE A 129 -4.33 -17.47 8.06
C PHE A 129 -3.00 -16.75 7.85
N CYS A 130 -3.04 -15.47 7.48
CA CYS A 130 -1.86 -14.65 7.27
C CYS A 130 -1.09 -14.36 8.57
N GLU A 131 -1.77 -14.33 9.72
CA GLU A 131 -1.14 -14.18 11.04
C GLU A 131 -0.30 -15.40 11.47
N ILE A 132 -0.59 -16.59 10.92
CA ILE A 132 0.14 -17.81 11.25
C ILE A 132 1.58 -17.70 10.71
N ARG A 133 2.56 -17.72 11.63
CA ARG A 133 3.97 -17.86 11.29
C ARG A 133 4.28 -19.30 10.91
N GLU A 134 4.92 -19.49 9.78
CA GLU A 134 5.25 -20.80 9.24
C GLU A 134 6.72 -21.09 9.44
N GLU A 135 7.05 -22.27 9.98
CA GLU A 135 8.44 -22.70 10.15
C GLU A 135 9.12 -23.00 8.80
N ALA A 136 8.34 -23.50 7.85
CA ALA A 136 8.77 -23.79 6.48
C ALA A 136 7.72 -23.26 5.49
N PRO A 137 7.85 -21.99 5.05
CA PRO A 137 6.94 -21.39 4.10
C PRO A 137 6.95 -22.14 2.77
N ASN A 138 5.77 -22.33 2.18
CA ASN A 138 5.69 -22.78 0.79
C ASN A 138 5.76 -21.56 -0.14
N TYR A 139 6.95 -21.32 -0.71
CA TYR A 139 7.23 -20.23 -1.65
C TYR A 139 6.55 -20.38 -3.02
N GLN A 140 5.90 -21.50 -3.30
CA GLN A 140 5.14 -21.73 -4.54
C GLN A 140 3.65 -21.40 -4.41
N ARG A 141 3.19 -20.97 -3.23
CA ARG A 141 1.78 -20.56 -3.08
C ARG A 141 1.49 -19.36 -3.94
N ASN A 142 0.48 -19.50 -4.78
CA ASN A 142 -0.02 -18.43 -5.62
C ASN A 142 -1.14 -17.66 -4.90
N TYR A 143 -0.95 -16.35 -4.74
CA TYR A 143 -1.96 -15.43 -4.17
C TYR A 143 -2.64 -14.54 -5.20
N GLU A 144 -2.39 -14.73 -6.50
CA GLU A 144 -2.89 -13.91 -7.61
C GLU A 144 -4.41 -13.71 -7.57
N PHE A 145 -5.19 -14.78 -7.34
CA PHE A 145 -6.64 -14.66 -7.18
C PHE A 145 -7.00 -13.70 -6.03
N PHE A 146 -6.32 -13.80 -4.89
CA PHE A 146 -6.60 -12.97 -3.72
C PHE A 146 -6.19 -11.52 -3.97
N VAL A 147 -5.05 -11.29 -4.61
CA VAL A 147 -4.63 -9.96 -5.08
C VAL A 147 -5.72 -9.33 -5.94
N ASP A 148 -6.13 -10.02 -7.01
CA ASP A 148 -7.12 -9.52 -7.95
C ASP A 148 -8.46 -9.24 -7.27
N ARG A 149 -8.87 -10.15 -6.39
CA ARG A 149 -10.14 -10.03 -5.70
C ARG A 149 -10.13 -8.90 -4.68
N PHE A 150 -9.06 -8.72 -3.92
CA PHE A 150 -8.93 -7.61 -2.98
C PHE A 150 -8.81 -6.26 -3.69
N THR A 151 -8.13 -6.21 -4.83
CA THR A 151 -8.11 -5.03 -5.71
C THR A 151 -9.51 -4.67 -6.20
N GLU A 152 -10.31 -5.65 -6.65
CA GLU A 152 -11.72 -5.40 -7.04
C GLU A 152 -12.55 -4.83 -5.88
N LEU A 153 -12.34 -5.32 -4.65
CA LEU A 153 -13.00 -4.80 -3.45
C LEU A 153 -12.58 -3.36 -3.12
N CYS A 154 -11.29 -3.02 -3.26
CA CYS A 154 -10.75 -1.68 -3.07
C CYS A 154 -11.32 -0.63 -4.03
N HIS A 155 -11.80 -1.04 -5.20
CA HIS A 155 -12.42 -0.16 -6.20
C HIS A 155 -13.95 -0.29 -6.26
N ASN A 156 -14.56 -0.96 -5.26
CA ASN A 156 -16.01 -1.13 -5.24
C ASN A 156 -16.73 0.22 -5.20
N ASN A 157 -17.75 0.37 -6.05
CA ASN A 157 -18.55 1.59 -6.17
C ASN A 157 -20.06 1.34 -5.98
N SER A 158 -20.42 0.28 -5.23
CA SER A 158 -21.83 -0.02 -4.92
C SER A 158 -22.39 0.94 -3.85
N ASP A 159 -23.50 1.60 -4.13
CA ASP A 159 -24.02 2.73 -3.33
C ASP A 159 -24.19 2.43 -1.83
N ASN A 160 -24.66 1.23 -1.48
CA ASN A 160 -25.01 0.92 -0.08
C ASN A 160 -23.84 0.40 0.76
N ASN A 161 -22.80 -0.19 0.15
CA ASN A 161 -21.75 -0.92 0.87
C ASN A 161 -20.32 -0.61 0.38
N LYS A 162 -20.13 0.40 -0.50
CA LYS A 162 -18.81 0.75 -1.06
C LYS A 162 -17.72 0.85 0.01
N THR A 163 -17.98 1.57 1.09
CA THR A 163 -17.01 1.82 2.16
C THR A 163 -16.56 0.53 2.82
N LYS A 164 -17.50 -0.37 3.13
CA LYS A 164 -17.22 -1.65 3.78
C LYS A 164 -16.46 -2.59 2.86
N PHE A 165 -16.84 -2.67 1.58
CA PHE A 165 -16.10 -3.47 0.61
C PHE A 165 -14.67 -2.95 0.42
N ARG A 166 -14.47 -1.62 0.36
CA ARG A 166 -13.13 -1.03 0.28
C ARG A 166 -12.29 -1.35 1.50
N CYS A 167 -12.85 -1.26 2.70
CA CYS A 167 -12.16 -1.69 3.92
C CYS A 167 -11.76 -3.17 3.87
N LEU A 168 -12.65 -4.05 3.37
CA LEU A 168 -12.36 -5.47 3.21
C LEU A 168 -11.24 -5.75 2.18
N GLY A 169 -11.21 -5.02 1.07
CA GLY A 169 -10.13 -5.10 0.10
C GLY A 169 -8.78 -4.68 0.70
N LEU A 170 -8.76 -3.55 1.41
CA LEU A 170 -7.55 -3.04 2.07
C LEU A 170 -7.05 -3.99 3.17
N ARG A 171 -7.95 -4.54 3.98
CA ARG A 171 -7.67 -5.58 4.99
C ARG A 171 -7.05 -6.83 4.35
N GLY A 172 -7.60 -7.29 3.23
CA GLY A 172 -7.05 -8.41 2.46
C GLY A 172 -5.63 -8.14 1.94
N HIS A 173 -5.40 -6.96 1.34
CA HIS A 173 -4.05 -6.55 0.91
C HIS A 173 -3.09 -6.43 2.09
N HIS A 174 -3.54 -5.87 3.21
CA HIS A 174 -2.73 -5.73 4.42
C HIS A 174 -2.25 -7.07 4.95
N ALA A 175 -3.18 -8.03 5.07
CA ALA A 175 -2.88 -9.39 5.48
C ALA A 175 -1.85 -10.05 4.56
N LEU A 176 -2.00 -9.87 3.24
CA LEU A 176 -1.06 -10.42 2.26
C LEU A 176 0.34 -9.80 2.41
N ILE A 177 0.43 -8.47 2.49
CA ILE A 177 1.69 -7.74 2.70
C ILE A 177 2.37 -8.25 3.98
N ARG A 178 1.61 -8.40 5.08
CA ARG A 178 2.17 -8.90 6.35
C ARG A 178 2.69 -10.33 6.26
N LYS A 179 2.03 -11.17 5.46
CA LYS A 179 2.39 -12.57 5.25
C LYS A 179 3.66 -12.74 4.42
N THR A 180 3.86 -11.90 3.40
CA THR A 180 4.89 -12.14 2.38
C THR A 180 6.03 -11.13 2.39
N ALA A 181 5.81 -9.88 2.79
CA ALA A 181 6.83 -8.82 2.66
C ALA A 181 7.98 -8.94 3.66
N ASN A 182 7.83 -9.75 4.72
CA ASN A 182 8.88 -9.99 5.72
C ASN A 182 9.90 -11.05 5.29
N ASP A 183 9.60 -11.81 4.24
CA ASP A 183 10.38 -12.96 3.82
C ASP A 183 11.00 -12.68 2.44
N GLU A 184 12.32 -12.46 2.41
CA GLU A 184 13.06 -12.10 1.20
C GLU A 184 12.97 -13.17 0.09
N LEU A 185 12.58 -14.40 0.44
CA LEU A 185 12.38 -15.50 -0.52
C LEU A 185 10.98 -15.45 -1.17
N GLN A 186 10.03 -14.69 -0.61
CA GLN A 186 8.67 -14.50 -1.14
C GLN A 186 8.64 -13.32 -2.14
N ASN A 187 9.15 -13.54 -3.35
CA ASN A 187 9.20 -12.52 -4.39
C ASN A 187 7.87 -12.28 -5.13
N ASP A 188 6.84 -13.08 -4.88
CA ASP A 188 5.64 -13.05 -5.72
C ASP A 188 4.79 -11.79 -5.50
N VAL A 189 4.64 -11.35 -4.25
CA VAL A 189 3.78 -10.20 -3.92
C VAL A 189 4.33 -8.88 -4.48
N TRP A 190 5.65 -8.73 -4.56
CA TRP A 190 6.27 -7.53 -5.12
C TRP A 190 6.00 -7.35 -6.62
N LYS A 191 5.69 -8.44 -7.34
CA LYS A 191 5.29 -8.37 -8.77
C LYS A 191 3.89 -7.80 -8.97
N HIS A 192 3.07 -7.78 -7.92
CA HIS A 192 1.69 -7.33 -7.95
C HIS A 192 1.49 -5.90 -7.44
N MET A 193 2.58 -5.15 -7.23
CA MET A 193 2.51 -3.77 -6.73
C MET A 193 1.81 -2.82 -7.70
N ASP A 194 1.77 -3.17 -9.00
CA ASP A 194 0.99 -2.50 -10.03
C ASP A 194 -0.54 -2.54 -9.80
N LYS A 195 -1.03 -3.49 -8.98
CA LYS A 195 -2.44 -3.58 -8.55
C LYS A 195 -2.62 -3.10 -7.12
N ILE A 196 -1.75 -3.55 -6.21
CA ILE A 196 -1.85 -3.29 -4.77
C ILE A 196 -1.69 -1.80 -4.47
N VAL A 197 -0.64 -1.16 -5.00
CA VAL A 197 -0.31 0.22 -4.65
C VAL A 197 -1.36 1.20 -5.18
N PRO A 198 -1.81 1.14 -6.46
CA PRO A 198 -2.90 1.99 -6.93
C PRO A 198 -4.20 1.81 -6.14
N SER A 199 -4.50 0.59 -5.69
CA SER A 199 -5.67 0.31 -4.83
C SER A 199 -5.60 1.05 -3.49
N ILE A 200 -4.41 1.11 -2.89
CA ILE A 200 -4.15 1.83 -1.64
C ILE A 200 -4.29 3.34 -1.88
N VAL A 201 -3.56 3.88 -2.87
CA VAL A 201 -3.55 5.32 -3.18
C VAL A 201 -4.96 5.83 -3.52
N PHE A 202 -5.71 5.09 -4.33
CA PHE A 202 -7.11 5.40 -4.65
C PHE A 202 -7.99 5.58 -3.41
N ASN A 203 -7.79 4.76 -2.37
CA ASN A 203 -8.56 4.87 -1.14
C ASN A 203 -8.06 6.01 -0.23
N MET A 204 -6.79 6.40 -0.31
CA MET A 204 -6.27 7.59 0.38
C MET A 204 -6.87 8.89 -0.17
N GLU A 205 -7.17 8.95 -1.47
CA GLU A 205 -7.80 10.13 -2.11
C GLU A 205 -9.14 10.53 -1.46
N VAL A 206 -9.87 9.56 -0.90
CA VAL A 206 -11.17 9.83 -0.25
C VAL A 206 -11.01 10.78 0.94
N ARG A 207 -9.89 10.70 1.67
CA ARG A 207 -9.60 11.61 2.81
C ARG A 207 -9.26 13.02 2.36
N ASP A 208 -8.66 13.17 1.18
CA ASP A 208 -8.32 14.48 0.64
C ASP A 208 -9.58 15.25 0.21
N GLN A 209 -10.55 14.56 -0.39
CA GLN A 209 -11.87 15.12 -0.73
C GLN A 209 -12.67 15.53 0.53
N ASP A 210 -12.59 14.74 1.61
CA ASP A 210 -13.22 15.06 2.89
C ASP A 210 -12.54 16.24 3.62
N ARG A 211 -11.19 16.33 3.54
CA ARG A 211 -10.42 17.46 4.12
C ARG A 211 -10.69 18.77 3.38
N GLN A 212 -10.78 18.75 2.06
CA GLN A 212 -11.05 19.94 1.24
C GLN A 212 -12.50 20.43 1.39
N SER A 213 -13.46 19.54 1.66
CA SER A 213 -14.88 19.90 1.82
C SER A 213 -15.26 20.34 3.24
N ASN A 214 -14.49 19.99 4.27
CA ASN A 214 -14.74 20.41 5.66
C ASN A 214 -13.44 20.77 6.43
N PRO A 215 -12.96 22.03 6.34
CA PRO A 215 -11.75 22.48 7.04
C PRO A 215 -11.88 22.59 8.56
N LYS A 216 -13.07 22.38 9.14
CA LYS A 216 -13.37 22.63 10.56
C LYS A 216 -13.19 21.42 11.49
N THR A 217 -12.92 20.24 10.95
CA THR A 217 -12.67 19.01 11.74
C THR A 217 -11.19 18.81 12.14
N SER A 218 -10.28 19.67 11.68
CA SER A 218 -8.85 19.62 12.02
C SER A 218 -8.56 19.96 13.49
N SER A 219 -9.35 20.82 14.14
CA SER A 219 -9.05 21.28 15.51
C SER A 219 -9.36 20.27 16.63
N SER A 220 -9.80 19.05 16.32
CA SER A 220 -10.07 18.00 17.33
C SER A 220 -9.37 16.66 17.09
N GLN A 221 -8.58 16.52 16.01
CA GLN A 221 -7.88 15.27 15.67
C GLN A 221 -6.34 15.39 15.64
N ASP A 222 -5.78 16.59 15.79
CA ASP A 222 -4.33 16.84 15.78
C ASP A 222 -3.61 16.46 17.10
N ASN A 223 -4.29 15.75 18.02
CA ASN A 223 -3.70 15.22 19.26
C ASN A 223 -3.40 13.71 19.21
N ILE A 224 -3.18 13.14 18.04
CA ILE A 224 -2.39 11.89 17.94
C ILE A 224 -0.94 12.32 17.75
N GLY A 225 -0.30 12.61 18.88
CA GLY A 225 1.08 13.05 18.96
C GLY A 225 2.06 12.08 18.31
N VAL A 226 3.11 12.67 17.75
CA VAL A 226 4.35 12.06 17.27
C VAL A 226 4.91 11.07 18.30
N THR A 227 4.65 9.78 18.12
CA THR A 227 5.40 8.70 18.78
C THR A 227 5.62 7.53 17.82
N THR A 228 6.76 6.87 17.98
CA THR A 228 7.45 5.96 17.06
C THR A 228 6.61 4.80 16.48
N ALA A 229 6.93 4.45 15.22
CA ALA A 229 6.28 3.46 14.34
C ALA A 229 5.90 2.07 14.91
N PRO A 230 6.54 1.49 15.95
CA PRO A 230 6.16 0.16 16.44
C PRO A 230 4.92 0.14 17.36
N GLU A 231 4.68 1.17 18.18
CA GLU A 231 3.64 1.14 19.24
C GLU A 231 2.22 1.41 18.71
N GLN A 232 2.08 2.14 17.59
CA GLN A 232 0.76 2.38 16.98
C GLN A 232 0.19 1.11 16.35
N ILE A 233 1.02 0.23 15.80
CA ILE A 233 0.58 -1.02 15.15
C ILE A 233 -0.08 -1.96 16.16
N GLU A 234 0.44 -2.03 17.39
CA GLU A 234 -0.12 -2.87 18.47
C GLU A 234 -1.42 -2.31 19.07
N LEU A 235 -1.60 -0.99 19.06
CA LEU A 235 -2.84 -0.32 19.47
C LEU A 235 -3.94 -0.38 18.39
N ILE A 236 -3.55 -0.38 17.11
CA ILE A 236 -4.45 -0.56 15.95
C ILE A 236 -5.06 -1.98 15.95
N GLU A 237 -4.32 -3.00 16.39
CA GLU A 237 -4.80 -4.38 16.52
C GLU A 237 -5.84 -4.58 17.65
N ARG A 238 -5.97 -3.64 18.60
CA ARG A 238 -6.92 -3.73 19.72
C ARG A 238 -8.26 -3.02 19.50
N GLY A 239 -8.73 -2.97 18.25
CA GLY A 239 -10.15 -2.83 17.96
C GLY A 239 -10.74 -1.43 18.17
N SER A 240 -10.10 -0.39 17.62
CA SER A 240 -10.84 0.86 17.41
C SER A 240 -11.82 0.69 16.25
N THR A 241 -13.12 0.65 16.55
CA THR A 241 -14.22 0.56 15.57
C THR A 241 -14.18 1.67 14.51
N LEU A 242 -13.51 2.79 14.80
CA LEU A 242 -13.35 3.94 13.90
C LEU A 242 -12.36 3.70 12.74
N THR A 243 -11.37 2.82 12.91
CA THR A 243 -10.33 2.59 11.87
C THR A 243 -10.77 1.54 10.85
N ASN A 244 -11.56 0.55 11.27
CA ASN A 244 -12.08 -0.50 10.39
C ASN A 244 -13.19 -0.03 9.43
N ASP A 245 -13.86 1.08 9.74
CA ASP A 245 -14.99 1.58 8.95
C ASP A 245 -14.62 2.71 7.98
N ASN A 246 -13.39 3.24 8.04
CA ASN A 246 -12.92 4.28 7.12
C ASN A 246 -11.78 3.78 6.21
N PRO A 247 -12.04 3.60 4.89
CA PRO A 247 -11.06 3.05 3.97
C PRO A 247 -9.85 3.96 3.79
N ALA A 248 -9.97 5.27 4.00
CA ALA A 248 -8.86 6.18 3.79
C ALA A 248 -7.84 6.14 4.94
N ILE A 249 -8.30 5.98 6.18
CA ILE A 249 -7.43 5.76 7.35
C ILE A 249 -6.75 4.40 7.21
N LEU A 250 -7.51 3.38 6.83
CA LEU A 250 -6.96 2.05 6.62
C LEU A 250 -5.92 2.04 5.50
N ALA A 251 -6.17 2.73 4.38
CA ALA A 251 -5.21 2.83 3.29
C ALA A 251 -3.88 3.49 3.72
N GLU A 252 -3.93 4.54 4.55
CA GLU A 252 -2.71 5.11 5.15
C GLU A 252 -1.93 4.06 5.95
N ILE A 253 -2.61 3.31 6.83
CA ILE A 253 -1.98 2.26 7.65
C ILE A 253 -1.33 1.20 6.76
N VAL A 254 -2.02 0.76 5.70
CA VAL A 254 -1.50 -0.25 4.77
C VAL A 254 -0.30 0.28 3.99
N LEU A 255 -0.35 1.55 3.54
CA LEU A 255 0.79 2.19 2.86
C LEU A 255 2.02 2.23 3.78
N ARG A 256 1.84 2.67 5.03
CA ARG A 256 2.94 2.77 5.99
C ARG A 256 3.55 1.40 6.29
N ASP A 257 2.73 0.39 6.58
CA ASP A 257 3.22 -0.98 6.86
C ASP A 257 3.93 -1.60 5.64
N LEU A 258 3.46 -1.30 4.41
CA LEU A 258 4.14 -1.72 3.17
C LEU A 258 5.56 -1.13 3.09
N PHE A 259 5.70 0.18 3.29
CA PHE A 259 7.00 0.85 3.19
C PHE A 259 7.94 0.57 4.38
N CYS A 260 7.40 0.28 5.56
CA CYS A 260 8.16 -0.24 6.71
C CYS A 260 8.87 -1.57 6.40
N ARG A 261 8.28 -2.38 5.52
CA ARG A 261 8.78 -3.71 5.13
C ARG A 261 9.56 -3.70 3.81
N ALA A 262 9.47 -2.63 3.04
CA ALA A 262 10.17 -2.53 1.76
C ALA A 262 11.69 -2.40 1.97
N HIS A 263 12.43 -3.38 1.47
CA HIS A 263 13.90 -3.32 1.36
C HIS A 263 14.33 -2.54 0.11
N LEU A 264 15.62 -2.20 0.02
CA LEU A 264 16.19 -1.38 -1.07
C LEU A 264 15.75 -1.84 -2.47
N ASN A 265 15.72 -3.15 -2.71
CA ASN A 265 15.38 -3.72 -4.02
C ASN A 265 13.90 -3.61 -4.39
N ASN A 266 13.02 -3.42 -3.40
CA ASN A 266 11.57 -3.47 -3.58
C ASN A 266 10.92 -2.07 -3.54
N ILE A 267 11.60 -1.06 -2.99
CA ILE A 267 11.09 0.32 -2.92
C ILE A 267 10.69 0.83 -4.31
N THR A 268 11.51 0.57 -5.33
CA THR A 268 11.20 0.97 -6.71
C THR A 268 9.90 0.34 -7.22
N ALA A 269 9.66 -0.93 -6.90
CA ALA A 269 8.44 -1.63 -7.29
C ALA A 269 7.18 -1.05 -6.61
N CYS A 270 7.33 -0.42 -5.44
CA CYS A 270 6.23 0.28 -4.77
C CYS A 270 6.04 1.71 -5.26
N VAL A 271 7.12 2.47 -5.43
CA VAL A 271 7.05 3.91 -5.78
C VAL A 271 6.64 4.12 -7.24
N GLN A 272 7.13 3.28 -8.16
CA GLN A 272 6.83 3.45 -9.58
C GLN A 272 5.31 3.40 -9.89
N PRO A 273 4.52 2.46 -9.35
CA PRO A 273 3.06 2.49 -9.47
C PRO A 273 2.40 3.74 -8.89
N ILE A 274 2.95 4.35 -7.81
CA ILE A 274 2.42 5.62 -7.27
C ILE A 274 2.59 6.73 -8.30
N LEU A 275 3.79 6.86 -8.87
CA LEU A 275 4.07 7.88 -9.88
C LEU A 275 3.18 7.73 -11.11
N ILE A 276 3.01 6.49 -11.57
CA ILE A 276 2.11 6.16 -12.70
C ILE A 276 0.65 6.49 -12.35
N HIS A 277 0.20 6.17 -11.14
CA HIS A 277 -1.16 6.50 -10.68
C HIS A 277 -1.39 8.02 -10.67
N LEU A 278 -0.43 8.79 -10.13
CA LEU A 278 -0.52 10.25 -10.08
C LEU A 278 -0.55 10.88 -11.48
N ASP A 279 0.27 10.38 -12.41
CA ASP A 279 0.26 10.82 -13.82
C ASP A 279 -1.08 10.51 -14.49
N ASN A 280 -1.51 9.24 -14.45
CA ASN A 280 -2.70 8.76 -15.17
C ASN A 280 -4.00 9.39 -14.67
N HIS A 281 -4.09 9.68 -13.37
CA HIS A 281 -5.28 10.28 -12.75
C HIS A 281 -5.18 11.79 -12.57
N ALA A 282 -4.13 12.43 -13.13
CA ALA A 282 -3.86 13.86 -13.04
C ALA A 282 -3.89 14.39 -11.59
N LYS A 283 -3.29 13.64 -10.66
CA LYS A 283 -3.32 13.91 -9.21
C LYS A 283 -2.10 14.65 -8.69
N TRP A 284 -1.22 15.10 -9.57
CA TRP A 284 -0.16 16.03 -9.19
C TRP A 284 -0.70 17.39 -8.75
N ILE A 285 -1.87 17.79 -9.25
CA ILE A 285 -2.51 19.07 -8.90
C ILE A 285 -3.89 18.77 -8.30
N PRO A 286 -4.23 19.29 -7.10
CA PRO A 286 -3.40 20.09 -6.19
C PRO A 286 -2.21 19.32 -5.58
N VAL A 287 -1.15 20.05 -5.20
CA VAL A 287 0.11 19.47 -4.69
C VAL A 287 -0.02 18.79 -3.31
N ASP A 288 -1.08 19.09 -2.57
CA ASP A 288 -1.29 18.60 -1.19
C ASP A 288 -1.39 17.08 -1.12
N PHE A 289 -2.06 16.45 -2.08
CA PHE A 289 -2.24 15.01 -2.09
C PHE A 289 -0.94 14.23 -2.39
N PRO A 290 -0.16 14.56 -3.44
CA PRO A 290 1.19 14.03 -3.61
C PRO A 290 2.09 14.26 -2.40
N LYS A 291 2.10 15.47 -1.83
CA LYS A 291 2.89 15.78 -0.62
C LYS A 291 2.51 14.89 0.56
N TYR A 292 1.22 14.67 0.77
CA TYR A 292 0.73 13.78 1.81
C TYR A 292 1.20 12.33 1.59
N ILE A 293 1.06 11.77 0.38
CA ILE A 293 1.53 10.41 0.08
C ILE A 293 3.03 10.27 0.37
N PHE A 294 3.85 11.17 -0.18
CA PHE A 294 5.30 11.07 -0.03
C PHE A 294 5.76 11.36 1.40
N SER A 295 5.05 12.21 2.16
CA SER A 295 5.27 12.37 3.59
C SER A 295 5.05 11.04 4.33
N GLU A 296 3.96 10.33 4.07
CA GLU A 296 3.70 9.01 4.68
C GLU A 296 4.76 7.97 4.31
N ILE A 297 5.25 7.97 3.06
CA ILE A 297 6.33 7.10 2.61
C ILE A 297 7.63 7.42 3.36
N MET A 298 8.04 8.70 3.39
CA MET A 298 9.30 9.13 4.01
C MET A 298 9.32 8.84 5.52
N ASN A 299 8.16 8.96 6.19
CA ASN A 299 7.99 8.60 7.60
C ASN A 299 8.06 7.09 7.88
N SER A 300 7.90 6.23 6.87
CA SER A 300 7.77 4.77 7.04
C SER A 300 9.01 3.99 6.63
N ILE A 301 9.80 4.51 5.67
CA ILE A 301 11.02 3.84 5.23
C ILE A 301 12.15 3.99 6.25
N LYS A 302 13.11 3.05 6.20
CA LYS A 302 14.37 3.20 6.94
C LYS A 302 15.12 4.42 6.40
N HIS A 303 15.56 5.33 7.27
CA HIS A 303 16.13 6.63 6.88
C HIS A 303 17.25 6.54 5.83
N HIS A 304 18.08 5.49 5.87
CA HIS A 304 19.15 5.28 4.88
C HIS A 304 18.65 5.01 3.46
N ASN A 305 17.37 4.69 3.25
CA ASN A 305 16.77 4.49 1.92
C ASN A 305 16.06 5.75 1.39
N SER A 306 16.02 6.85 2.16
CA SER A 306 15.37 8.11 1.76
C SER A 306 15.88 8.68 0.44
N TYR A 307 17.17 8.52 0.17
CA TYR A 307 17.78 8.96 -1.09
C TYR A 307 17.17 8.26 -2.31
N LEU A 308 16.73 7.01 -2.19
CA LEU A 308 16.16 6.27 -3.33
C LEU A 308 14.82 6.88 -3.74
N ILE A 309 13.99 7.31 -2.78
CA ILE A 309 12.73 8.01 -3.06
C ILE A 309 13.01 9.31 -3.83
N ILE A 310 14.01 10.07 -3.36
CA ILE A 310 14.43 11.32 -3.99
C ILE A 310 14.95 11.06 -5.41
N GLU A 311 15.79 10.05 -5.63
CA GLU A 311 16.30 9.69 -6.96
C GLU A 311 15.19 9.25 -7.92
N LEU A 312 14.20 8.51 -7.42
CA LEU A 312 13.03 8.11 -8.22
C LEU A 312 12.17 9.31 -8.61
N LEU A 313 11.95 10.25 -7.68
CA LEU A 313 11.24 11.51 -7.96
C LEU A 313 12.00 12.41 -8.94
N LEU A 314 13.32 12.56 -8.77
CA LEU A 314 14.17 13.32 -9.71
C LEU A 314 14.16 12.66 -11.10
N GLY A 315 14.23 11.33 -11.16
CA GLY A 315 14.09 10.58 -12.40
C GLY A 315 12.71 10.73 -13.05
N HIS A 316 11.65 10.87 -12.24
CA HIS A 316 10.29 11.14 -12.72
C HIS A 316 10.17 12.55 -13.29
N LEU A 317 10.67 13.55 -12.57
CA LEU A 317 10.72 14.93 -13.04
C LEU A 317 11.46 15.05 -14.38
N GLU A 318 12.58 14.34 -14.52
CA GLU A 318 13.34 14.30 -15.79
C GLU A 318 12.52 13.79 -16.98
N LYS A 319 11.61 12.83 -16.78
CA LYS A 319 10.73 12.33 -17.85
C LYS A 319 9.73 13.39 -18.30
N HIS A 320 9.23 14.21 -17.39
CA HIS A 320 8.28 15.29 -17.69
C HIS A 320 8.91 16.41 -18.53
N PHE A 321 10.24 16.58 -18.53
CA PHE A 321 10.92 17.49 -19.46
C PHE A 321 10.84 17.08 -20.93
N HIS A 322 10.48 15.83 -21.24
CA HIS A 322 10.28 15.36 -22.61
C HIS A 322 8.83 15.54 -23.11
N GLN A 323 7.93 16.01 -22.25
CA GLN A 323 6.50 16.21 -22.55
C GLN A 323 6.20 17.71 -22.60
N GLU A 324 5.53 18.15 -23.67
CA GLU A 324 5.07 19.54 -23.83
C GLU A 324 3.95 19.86 -22.82
N ASP A 325 3.87 21.13 -22.36
CA ASP A 325 2.83 21.65 -21.47
C ASP A 325 2.70 21.00 -20.07
N THR A 326 3.80 20.59 -19.45
CA THR A 326 3.82 19.98 -18.10
C THR A 326 4.37 20.90 -17.00
N ALA A 327 4.52 22.20 -17.24
CA ALA A 327 5.14 23.16 -16.30
C ALA A 327 4.56 23.11 -14.87
N ASN A 328 3.24 23.15 -14.72
CA ASN A 328 2.58 23.06 -13.41
C ASN A 328 2.80 21.71 -12.72
N ILE A 329 2.88 20.62 -13.50
CA ILE A 329 3.17 19.28 -12.98
C ILE A 329 4.63 19.20 -12.54
N LYS A 330 5.57 19.74 -13.32
CA LYS A 330 7.00 19.86 -12.94
C LYS A 330 7.15 20.62 -11.63
N THR A 331 6.44 21.73 -11.45
CA THR A 331 6.41 22.51 -10.20
C THR A 331 5.90 21.68 -9.03
N SER A 332 4.80 20.95 -9.22
CA SER A 332 4.28 20.07 -8.17
C SER A 332 5.27 18.95 -7.79
N ILE A 333 5.88 18.28 -8.78
CA ILE A 333 6.87 17.24 -8.51
C ILE A 333 8.07 17.84 -7.76
N MET A 334 8.52 19.04 -8.16
CA MET A 334 9.61 19.75 -7.49
C MET A 334 9.28 20.07 -6.03
N ASN A 335 8.07 20.53 -5.74
CA ASN A 335 7.62 20.79 -4.37
C ASN A 335 7.58 19.52 -3.50
N VAL A 336 7.26 18.36 -4.09
CA VAL A 336 7.34 17.06 -3.39
C VAL A 336 8.80 16.66 -3.15
N ILE A 337 9.68 16.85 -4.13
CA ILE A 337 11.13 16.62 -3.99
C ILE A 337 11.68 17.48 -2.85
N GLN A 338 11.24 18.74 -2.76
CA GLN A 338 11.59 19.66 -1.69
C GLN A 338 11.28 19.08 -0.31
N ASP A 339 10.03 18.71 -0.06
CA ASP A 339 9.63 18.16 1.23
C ASP A 339 10.40 16.86 1.57
N CYS A 340 10.60 15.97 0.60
CA CYS A 340 11.35 14.73 0.78
C CYS A 340 12.83 14.97 1.12
N MET A 341 13.49 15.89 0.43
CA MET A 341 14.89 16.23 0.68
C MET A 341 15.05 16.96 2.02
N VAL A 342 14.12 17.84 2.40
CA VAL A 342 14.10 18.48 3.72
C VAL A 342 13.99 17.43 4.83
N PHE A 343 13.07 16.47 4.67
CA PHE A 343 12.92 15.37 5.61
C PHE A 343 14.19 14.50 5.68
N ALA A 344 14.82 14.20 4.54
CA ALA A 344 16.04 13.40 4.50
C ALA A 344 17.23 14.11 5.16
N ALA A 345 17.38 15.42 4.96
CA ALA A 345 18.42 16.23 5.59
C ALA A 345 18.30 16.24 7.11
N ALA A 346 17.08 16.40 7.64
CA ALA A 346 16.82 16.43 9.07
C ALA A 346 17.11 15.09 9.78
N ASN A 347 16.91 13.96 9.10
CA ASN A 347 16.93 12.63 9.73
C ASN A 347 18.14 11.75 9.38
N THR A 348 18.83 12.01 8.27
CA THR A 348 19.82 11.06 7.70
C THR A 348 21.24 11.60 7.64
N GLY A 349 21.44 12.93 7.78
CA GLY A 349 22.77 13.54 7.66
C GLY A 349 23.48 13.27 6.32
N ALA A 350 22.71 12.96 5.26
CA ALA A 350 23.21 12.38 4.01
C ALA A 350 23.66 13.45 3.01
N GLY A 351 24.73 14.18 3.35
CA GLY A 351 25.23 15.28 2.54
C GLY A 351 25.61 14.94 1.08
N SER A 352 26.10 13.72 0.82
CA SER A 352 26.53 13.30 -0.53
C SER A 352 25.38 13.06 -1.50
N THR A 353 24.26 12.52 -1.02
CA THR A 353 23.03 12.35 -1.82
C THR A 353 22.37 13.69 -2.09
N MET A 354 22.43 14.62 -1.14
CA MET A 354 21.94 15.99 -1.32
C MET A 354 22.73 16.73 -2.42
N PHE A 355 24.05 16.57 -2.47
CA PHE A 355 24.88 17.13 -3.55
C PHE A 355 24.48 16.63 -4.94
N THR A 356 24.21 15.32 -5.06
CA THR A 356 23.78 14.71 -6.33
C THR A 356 22.41 15.23 -6.74
N GLY A 357 21.48 15.35 -5.77
CA GLY A 357 20.18 15.99 -5.96
C GLY A 357 20.31 17.42 -6.49
N ILE A 358 21.07 18.27 -5.80
CA ILE A 358 21.30 19.68 -6.20
C ILE A 358 21.91 19.76 -7.60
N SER A 359 22.89 18.90 -7.92
CA SER A 359 23.49 18.84 -9.25
C SER A 359 22.46 18.51 -10.34
N ARG A 360 21.49 17.64 -10.06
CA ARG A 360 20.37 17.35 -10.99
C ARG A 360 19.38 18.52 -11.07
N LEU A 361 19.06 19.17 -9.95
CA LEU A 361 18.20 20.35 -9.91
C LEU A 361 18.76 21.51 -10.75
N LEU A 362 20.07 21.77 -10.68
CA LEU A 362 20.73 22.77 -11.53
C LEU A 362 20.65 22.42 -13.01
N LYS A 363 20.75 21.13 -13.37
CA LYS A 363 20.52 20.67 -14.76
C LYS A 363 19.07 20.89 -15.19
N PHE A 364 18.10 20.68 -14.31
CA PHE A 364 16.69 20.95 -14.60
C PHE A 364 16.41 22.45 -14.78
N LEU A 365 16.99 23.30 -13.94
CA LEU A 365 16.92 24.75 -14.08
C LEU A 365 17.49 25.21 -15.44
N ARG A 366 18.64 24.66 -15.84
CA ARG A 366 19.22 24.91 -17.17
C ARG A 366 18.28 24.50 -18.30
N LYS A 367 17.72 23.29 -18.24
CA LYS A 367 16.79 22.78 -19.26
C LYS A 367 15.54 23.65 -19.36
N SER A 368 15.00 24.09 -18.22
CA SER A 368 13.85 24.98 -18.13
C SER A 368 14.08 26.32 -18.84
N PHE A 369 15.21 26.97 -18.56
CA PHE A 369 15.60 28.21 -19.25
C PHE A 369 15.78 28.04 -20.76
N GLN A 370 16.32 26.89 -21.21
CA GLN A 370 16.44 26.59 -22.65
C GLN A 370 15.08 26.43 -23.33
N ILE A 371 14.10 25.84 -22.64
CA ILE A 371 12.72 25.72 -23.14
C ILE A 371 12.11 27.11 -23.31
N GLU A 372 12.20 27.97 -22.29
CA GLU A 372 11.68 29.34 -22.31
C GLU A 372 12.22 30.16 -23.49
N CYS A 373 13.53 30.08 -23.76
CA CYS A 373 14.16 30.77 -24.88
C CYS A 373 13.80 30.21 -26.27
N SER A 374 13.43 28.93 -26.34
CA SER A 374 13.02 28.29 -27.59
C SER A 374 11.57 28.64 -27.96
N SER A 375 10.73 28.94 -26.97
CA SER A 375 9.31 29.34 -27.12
C SER A 375 9.13 30.83 -27.50
N THR A 376 9.85 31.30 -28.52
CA THR A 376 9.79 32.69 -29.04
C THR A 376 8.46 33.09 -29.72
N GLY A 377 7.38 32.32 -29.58
CA GLY A 377 6.14 32.56 -30.33
C GLY A 377 4.80 32.15 -29.72
N ASN A 378 4.72 31.50 -28.55
CA ASN A 378 3.42 31.03 -28.01
C ASN A 378 3.24 31.33 -26.51
N LEU A 379 2.11 32.01 -26.21
CA LEU A 379 1.36 32.12 -24.94
C LEU A 379 2.13 32.55 -23.68
N LEU A 380 1.88 33.80 -23.25
CA LEU A 380 2.33 34.40 -21.97
C LEU A 380 2.15 33.51 -20.73
N THR A 381 1.18 32.60 -20.73
CA THR A 381 0.91 31.67 -19.62
C THR A 381 1.96 30.56 -19.51
N HIS A 382 2.48 30.06 -20.63
CA HIS A 382 3.50 29.00 -20.59
C HIS A 382 4.82 29.52 -19.98
N ASN A 383 5.17 30.78 -20.25
CA ASN A 383 6.33 31.41 -19.64
C ASN A 383 6.14 31.67 -18.14
N GLN A 384 4.91 31.97 -17.69
CA GLN A 384 4.62 32.16 -16.27
C GLN A 384 4.74 30.84 -15.50
N ASP A 385 4.13 29.77 -16.01
CA ASP A 385 4.17 28.44 -15.37
C ASP A 385 5.62 27.90 -15.32
N GLU A 386 6.43 28.16 -16.36
CA GLU A 386 7.84 27.79 -16.39
C GLU A 386 8.66 28.64 -15.41
N HIS A 387 8.35 29.93 -15.27
CA HIS A 387 8.98 30.80 -14.26
C HIS A 387 8.65 30.34 -12.83
N GLU A 388 7.42 29.88 -12.57
CA GLU A 388 7.03 29.29 -11.29
C GLU A 388 7.83 28.02 -10.99
N PHE A 389 8.03 27.17 -11.99
CA PHE A 389 8.91 26.00 -11.87
C PHE A 389 10.36 26.40 -11.54
N GLN A 390 10.93 27.36 -12.27
CA GLN A 390 12.29 27.86 -12.04
C GLN A 390 12.42 28.40 -10.61
N THR A 391 11.44 29.18 -10.17
CA THR A 391 11.37 29.74 -8.81
C THR A 391 11.32 28.63 -7.76
N ALA A 392 10.53 27.59 -7.97
CA ALA A 392 10.47 26.43 -7.07
C ALA A 392 11.81 25.67 -6.99
N VAL A 393 12.50 25.48 -8.12
CA VAL A 393 13.83 24.85 -8.15
C VAL A 393 14.86 25.70 -7.40
N ILE A 394 14.85 27.02 -7.63
CA ILE A 394 15.75 27.99 -7.00
C ILE A 394 15.54 28.00 -5.48
N ASN A 395 14.29 28.12 -5.03
CA ASN A 395 13.94 28.07 -3.61
C ASN A 395 14.33 26.73 -2.97
N GLY A 396 14.07 25.62 -3.66
CA GLY A 396 14.48 24.30 -3.20
C GLY A 396 15.99 24.21 -2.98
N ILE A 397 16.81 24.64 -3.96
CA ILE A 397 18.27 24.66 -3.82
C ILE A 397 18.71 25.51 -2.62
N GLY A 398 18.07 26.67 -2.40
CA GLY A 398 18.32 27.53 -1.25
C GLY A 398 18.03 26.83 0.09
N ASP A 399 16.82 26.29 0.24
CA ASP A 399 16.38 25.55 1.43
C ASP A 399 17.27 24.35 1.77
N PHE A 400 17.89 23.74 0.75
CA PHE A 400 18.84 22.65 0.96
C PHE A 400 20.22 23.13 1.33
N ALA A 401 20.72 24.20 0.69
CA ALA A 401 22.02 24.76 0.99
C ALA A 401 22.11 25.17 2.47
N GLU A 402 21.03 25.72 3.03
CA GLU A 402 20.93 26.06 4.46
C GLU A 402 21.12 24.84 5.39
N LYS A 403 20.75 23.64 4.93
CA LYS A 403 20.77 22.41 5.73
C LYS A 403 22.07 21.62 5.59
N LEU A 404 22.99 22.07 4.73
CA LEU A 404 24.24 21.37 4.47
C LEU A 404 25.38 21.93 5.33
N PRO A 405 26.35 21.08 5.71
CA PRO A 405 27.58 21.56 6.33
C PRO A 405 28.33 22.55 5.42
N ASP A 406 29.02 23.52 6.01
CA ASP A 406 29.73 24.61 5.31
C ASP A 406 30.64 24.13 4.17
N PHE A 407 31.31 22.99 4.34
CA PHE A 407 32.20 22.45 3.31
C PHE A 407 31.44 22.01 2.04
N GLN A 408 30.26 21.42 2.19
CA GLN A 408 29.42 21.02 1.05
C GLN A 408 28.75 22.23 0.42
N MET A 409 28.40 23.23 1.24
CA MET A 409 27.92 24.51 0.72
C MET A 409 28.98 25.18 -0.17
N MET A 410 30.25 25.18 0.23
CA MET A 410 31.34 25.69 -0.61
C MET A 410 31.51 24.88 -1.91
N GLU A 411 31.39 23.55 -1.86
CA GLU A 411 31.43 22.69 -3.06
C GLU A 411 30.26 22.99 -3.99
N ILE A 412 29.05 23.20 -3.46
CA ILE A 412 27.86 23.57 -4.25
C ILE A 412 28.03 24.95 -4.86
N MET A 413 28.49 25.94 -4.09
CA MET A 413 28.80 27.28 -4.59
C MET A 413 29.85 27.23 -5.70
N GLN A 414 30.93 26.46 -5.52
CA GLN A 414 31.95 26.27 -6.55
C GLN A 414 31.40 25.55 -7.78
N PHE A 415 30.56 24.53 -7.61
CA PHE A 415 29.92 23.79 -8.69
C PHE A 415 28.97 24.68 -9.50
N ILE A 416 28.20 25.51 -8.81
CA ILE A 416 27.33 26.52 -9.41
C ILE A 416 28.16 27.54 -10.19
N ILE A 417 29.20 28.12 -9.56
CA ILE A 417 30.08 29.12 -10.18
C ILE A 417 30.79 28.56 -11.42
N THR A 418 31.19 27.29 -11.40
CA THR A 418 31.82 26.62 -12.55
C THR A 418 30.80 26.19 -13.62
N SER A 419 29.53 26.01 -13.25
CA SER A 419 28.43 25.73 -14.18
C SER A 419 27.90 27.00 -14.86
N LEU A 420 28.01 28.19 -14.25
CA LEU A 420 27.56 29.49 -14.78
C LEU A 420 28.17 29.87 -16.17
N PRO A 421 29.47 29.70 -16.44
CA PRO A 421 30.04 29.95 -17.77
C PRO A 421 29.44 29.06 -18.86
N THR A 422 29.06 27.83 -18.52
CA THR A 422 28.43 26.90 -19.48
C THR A 422 26.94 27.17 -19.71
N LEU A 423 26.29 27.93 -18.82
CA LEU A 423 24.99 28.55 -19.07
C LEU A 423 25.11 29.68 -20.08
N ASN A 424 26.18 30.47 -20.04
CA ASN A 424 26.40 31.60 -20.95
C ASN A 424 26.75 31.22 -22.41
N GLN A 425 27.25 30.01 -22.68
CA GLN A 425 27.67 29.61 -24.04
C GLN A 425 26.51 29.30 -25.03
N GLY A 426 25.25 29.43 -24.59
CA GLY A 426 24.07 29.42 -25.47
C GLY A 426 23.30 30.74 -25.49
N TYR A 427 23.80 31.77 -24.79
CA TYR A 427 23.14 33.07 -24.57
C TYR A 427 24.02 34.21 -25.08
N GLU A 428 24.33 34.19 -26.37
CA GLU A 428 24.58 35.43 -27.10
C GLU A 428 23.23 35.86 -27.66
N GLU A 429 22.69 36.95 -27.10
CA GLU A 429 21.46 37.63 -27.53
C GLU A 429 20.13 37.00 -27.07
N THR A 430 19.73 37.22 -25.81
CA THR A 430 18.41 37.80 -25.44
C THR A 430 18.20 37.84 -23.91
N THR A 431 17.62 38.97 -23.47
CA THR A 431 17.13 39.39 -22.14
C THR A 431 18.10 39.42 -20.95
N ASN A 432 18.31 40.64 -20.44
CA ASN A 432 19.06 40.95 -19.21
C ASN A 432 18.37 40.47 -17.91
N ASP A 433 17.11 40.05 -17.97
CA ASP A 433 16.30 39.75 -16.77
C ASP A 433 16.63 38.39 -16.13
N SER A 434 16.90 37.35 -16.94
CA SER A 434 17.29 36.02 -16.44
C SER A 434 18.70 36.02 -15.81
N LYS A 435 19.63 36.82 -16.37
CA LYS A 435 20.93 37.12 -15.74
C LYS A 435 20.76 37.81 -14.39
N PHE A 436 19.84 38.76 -14.29
CA PHE A 436 19.55 39.47 -13.04
C PHE A 436 18.90 38.58 -11.98
N ALA A 437 18.01 37.66 -12.36
CA ALA A 437 17.38 36.71 -11.44
C ALA A 437 18.40 35.74 -10.83
N ILE A 438 19.29 35.19 -11.65
CA ILE A 438 20.38 34.30 -11.21
C ILE A 438 21.38 35.06 -10.32
N LEU A 439 21.74 36.30 -10.67
CA LEU A 439 22.64 37.15 -9.86
C LEU A 439 22.00 37.58 -8.53
N ASN A 440 20.70 37.89 -8.51
CA ASN A 440 19.97 38.22 -7.28
C ASN A 440 19.80 37.01 -6.35
N PHE A 441 19.61 35.80 -6.90
CA PHE A 441 19.63 34.56 -6.13
C PHE A 441 20.96 34.37 -5.38
N PHE A 442 22.09 34.67 -6.01
CA PHE A 442 23.40 34.58 -5.35
C PHE A 442 23.70 35.72 -4.38
N TYR A 443 23.08 36.88 -4.56
CA TYR A 443 23.17 37.96 -3.56
C TYR A 443 22.43 37.59 -2.26
N TYR A 444 21.35 36.81 -2.36
CA TYR A 444 20.57 36.34 -1.21
C TYR A 444 21.20 35.17 -0.46
N LEU A 445 21.98 34.31 -1.13
CA LEU A 445 22.73 33.21 -0.47
C LEU A 445 24.03 33.68 0.22
N LYS A 446 24.44 34.93 0.01
CA LYS A 446 25.70 35.50 0.55
C LYS A 446 25.49 36.30 1.85
N ASN A 447 24.25 36.68 2.15
CA ASN A 447 23.84 37.35 3.39
C ASN A 447 22.91 36.43 4.17
#